data_AF-A0A7I7UET7-F1
#
_entry.id   AF-A0A7I7UET7-F1
#
_cell.length_a   1.000
_cell.length_b   1.000
_cell.length_c   1.000
_cell.angle_alpha   90.00
_cell.angle_beta   90.00
_cell.angle_gamma   90.00
#
_symmetry.space_group_name_H-M   'P 1'
#
loop_
_entity.id
_entity.type
_entity.pdbx_description
1 polymer ?
#
loop_
_entity_poly.entity_id
_entity_poly.type
_entity_poly.pdbx_seq_one_letter_code
_entity_poly.pdbx_strand_id
1 'polypeptide(L)'
;MPARWTALVALGLAAGAVSACERTDVGDPVAADVAVPATSTPSTRAIPTPQTELTEPGIVSTTRTPVPAGEVTCEPPNPPPVGVTATVADPAAPKITVALPEGWSTSAGEGDIGAKLQGQDGVWATVTIVRTQLDPAEAFEKYVNDAMAESEVSSVSVLPAELCGYSGQKLLGTRSDSRENAVEFADRIAHIWTNTNNYLVAVHVEGPADTPGFEPMTSPLMADFAVVLP
;
A
#
# COMPACT_ATOMS: atom_id res chain seq x y z
N MET A 1 48.11 -10.18 -28.32
CA MET A 1 47.99 -11.32 -29.25
C MET A 1 46.58 -11.87 -29.14
N PRO A 2 45.74 -11.80 -30.18
CA PRO A 2 44.34 -12.21 -30.12
C PRO A 2 44.16 -13.64 -30.62
N ALA A 3 43.27 -14.41 -30.00
CA ALA A 3 42.72 -15.63 -30.59
C ALA A 3 41.22 -15.43 -30.79
N ARG A 4 40.87 -15.18 -32.05
CA ARG A 4 39.51 -15.24 -32.59
C ARG A 4 39.15 -16.69 -32.80
N TRP A 5 37.90 -17.09 -32.52
CA TRP A 5 37.27 -18.13 -33.32
C TRP A 5 35.78 -17.90 -33.49
N THR A 6 35.42 -17.76 -34.77
CA THR A 6 34.08 -17.70 -35.31
C THR A 6 33.92 -18.97 -36.14
N ALA A 7 32.83 -19.71 -35.98
CA ALA A 7 32.30 -20.57 -37.05
C ALA A 7 30.82 -20.87 -36.81
N LEU A 8 29.99 -20.36 -37.72
CA LEU A 8 28.59 -20.68 -37.96
C LEU A 8 28.43 -22.09 -38.53
N VAL A 9 27.29 -22.76 -38.31
CA VAL A 9 26.49 -23.44 -39.36
C VAL A 9 25.00 -23.42 -38.96
N ALA A 10 24.16 -23.20 -39.97
CA ALA A 10 22.72 -22.95 -39.91
C ALA A 10 21.86 -24.15 -40.34
N LEU A 11 20.55 -23.93 -40.20
CA LEU A 11 19.42 -24.40 -41.02
C LEU A 11 18.68 -25.69 -40.65
N GLY A 12 17.38 -25.51 -40.41
CA GLY A 12 16.35 -26.54 -40.48
C GLY A 12 14.95 -25.90 -40.46
N LEU A 13 14.42 -25.61 -41.65
CA LEU A 13 13.03 -25.17 -41.89
C LEU A 13 12.03 -26.31 -41.57
N ALA A 14 10.87 -25.96 -41.02
CA ALA A 14 9.62 -26.66 -41.29
C ALA A 14 8.43 -25.68 -41.20
N ALA A 15 7.60 -25.70 -42.23
CA ALA A 15 6.43 -24.86 -42.44
C ALA A 15 5.14 -25.59 -42.05
N GLY A 16 4.07 -24.82 -41.79
CA GLY A 16 2.68 -25.27 -41.62
C GLY A 16 2.04 -24.61 -40.39
N ALA A 17 0.81 -24.09 -40.37
CA ALA A 17 -0.24 -23.97 -41.37
C ALA A 17 -1.14 -22.78 -40.95
N VAL A 18 -1.82 -22.17 -41.92
CA VAL A 18 -2.88 -21.17 -41.74
C VAL A 18 -4.10 -21.77 -41.04
N SER A 19 -4.72 -21.03 -40.12
CA SER A 19 -6.13 -21.19 -39.73
C SER A 19 -6.67 -19.84 -39.27
N ALA A 20 -7.73 -19.39 -39.94
CA ALA A 20 -8.41 -18.13 -39.73
C ALA A 20 -9.25 -18.14 -38.43
N CYS A 21 -9.47 -16.95 -37.87
CA CYS A 21 -10.55 -16.71 -36.93
C CYS A 21 -11.89 -16.89 -37.64
N GLU A 22 -12.77 -17.75 -37.14
CA GLU A 22 -14.21 -17.57 -37.31
C GLU A 22 -14.93 -17.73 -35.98
N ARG A 23 -15.71 -16.70 -35.71
CA ARG A 23 -16.60 -16.49 -34.57
C ARG A 23 -17.90 -17.23 -34.86
N THR A 24 -18.36 -18.06 -33.94
CA THR A 24 -19.68 -18.71 -33.96
C THR A 24 -20.42 -18.28 -32.69
N ASP A 25 -21.40 -17.39 -32.87
CA ASP A 25 -22.85 -17.63 -32.78
C ASP A 25 -23.36 -17.51 -31.33
N VAL A 26 -24.02 -16.39 -31.02
CA VAL A 26 -25.48 -16.19 -31.09
C VAL A 26 -26.13 -16.63 -29.78
N GLY A 27 -26.33 -15.64 -28.91
CA GLY A 27 -27.38 -15.65 -27.91
C GLY A 27 -28.48 -14.72 -28.39
N ASP A 28 -29.64 -15.28 -28.73
CA ASP A 28 -30.86 -14.57 -29.09
C ASP A 28 -31.30 -13.60 -27.97
N PRO A 29 -31.57 -12.32 -28.25
CA PRO A 29 -32.36 -11.49 -27.34
C PRO A 29 -33.83 -11.90 -27.46
N VAL A 30 -34.41 -12.44 -26.39
CA VAL A 30 -35.85 -12.64 -26.31
C VAL A 30 -36.51 -11.26 -26.20
N ALA A 31 -37.09 -10.80 -27.31
CA ALA A 31 -38.02 -9.68 -27.30
C ALA A 31 -39.34 -10.13 -26.66
N ALA A 32 -39.68 -9.54 -25.52
CA ALA A 32 -41.05 -9.50 -25.05
C ALA A 32 -41.65 -8.15 -25.47
N ASP A 33 -42.35 -8.18 -26.59
CA ASP A 33 -43.27 -7.13 -27.05
C ASP A 33 -44.42 -7.02 -26.05
N VAL A 34 -44.47 -5.94 -25.28
CA VAL A 34 -45.71 -5.41 -24.71
C VAL A 34 -45.74 -3.91 -24.94
N ALA A 35 -46.40 -3.52 -26.03
CA ALA A 35 -46.74 -2.13 -26.31
C ALA A 35 -47.94 -1.70 -25.44
N VAL A 36 -47.76 -0.66 -24.62
CA VAL A 36 -48.84 0.21 -24.12
C VAL A 36 -48.33 1.66 -24.12
N PRO A 37 -49.09 2.64 -24.66
CA PRO A 37 -48.58 3.99 -24.89
C PRO A 37 -48.77 4.88 -23.66
N ALA A 38 -47.76 5.67 -23.27
CA ALA A 38 -47.96 6.86 -22.45
C ALA A 38 -46.76 7.82 -22.50
N THR A 39 -47.03 9.00 -23.06
CA THR A 39 -46.59 10.35 -22.67
C THR A 39 -45.22 10.51 -22.00
N SER A 40 -44.32 11.18 -22.71
CA SER A 40 -43.03 11.68 -22.24
C SER A 40 -43.15 12.80 -21.21
N THR A 41 -42.61 12.55 -20.02
CA THR A 41 -42.12 13.57 -19.08
C THR A 41 -40.77 13.10 -18.51
N PRO A 42 -39.66 13.85 -18.67
CA PRO A 42 -38.39 13.45 -18.08
C PRO A 42 -38.43 13.73 -16.57
N SER A 43 -38.75 12.72 -15.78
CA SER A 43 -38.46 12.72 -14.35
C SER A 43 -37.07 12.10 -14.16
N THR A 44 -36.05 12.95 -13.97
CA THR A 44 -34.72 12.53 -13.54
C THR A 44 -34.82 12.00 -12.11
N ARG A 45 -35.22 10.74 -11.94
CA ARG A 45 -35.05 10.01 -10.69
C ARG A 45 -33.61 9.53 -10.68
N ALA A 46 -32.76 10.21 -9.92
CA ALA A 46 -31.41 9.73 -9.63
C ALA A 46 -31.54 8.32 -9.04
N ILE A 47 -31.00 7.34 -9.76
CA ILE A 47 -30.77 5.99 -9.23
C ILE A 47 -29.67 6.17 -8.18
N PRO A 48 -29.88 5.79 -6.91
CA PRO A 48 -28.79 5.77 -5.96
C PRO A 48 -27.78 4.74 -6.48
N THR A 49 -26.59 5.19 -6.84
CA THR A 49 -25.46 4.29 -7.04
C THR A 49 -25.30 3.48 -5.76
N PRO A 50 -25.24 2.14 -5.81
CA PRO A 50 -24.90 1.35 -4.64
C PRO A 50 -23.52 1.83 -4.17
N GLN A 51 -23.42 2.27 -2.92
CA GLN A 51 -22.12 2.43 -2.29
C GLN A 51 -21.50 1.03 -2.30
N THR A 52 -20.49 0.82 -3.15
CA THR A 52 -19.70 -0.40 -3.15
C THR A 52 -19.31 -0.68 -1.71
N GLU A 53 -19.87 -1.74 -1.13
CA GLU A 53 -19.61 -2.10 0.25
C GLU A 53 -18.09 -2.28 0.41
N LEU A 54 -17.52 -1.62 1.43
CA LEU A 54 -16.12 -1.68 1.83
C LEU A 54 -15.76 -3.13 2.18
N THR A 55 -15.50 -3.94 1.16
CA THR A 55 -15.31 -5.40 1.29
C THR A 55 -13.82 -5.74 1.52
N GLU A 56 -12.93 -4.76 1.37
CA GLU A 56 -11.50 -4.95 1.61
C GLU A 56 -11.13 -4.85 3.10
N PRO A 57 -10.30 -5.78 3.62
CA PRO A 57 -9.88 -5.77 5.02
C PRO A 57 -9.18 -4.46 5.42
N GLY A 58 -9.65 -3.84 6.51
CA GLY A 58 -9.02 -2.65 7.10
C GLY A 58 -9.36 -1.33 6.40
N ILE A 59 -10.27 -1.32 5.43
CA ILE A 59 -10.79 -0.10 4.82
C ILE A 59 -12.02 0.38 5.58
N VAL A 60 -11.99 1.62 6.04
CA VAL A 60 -13.12 2.32 6.66
C VAL A 60 -13.42 3.61 5.93
N SER A 61 -14.67 4.08 6.04
CA SER A 61 -15.05 5.38 5.49
C SER A 61 -14.28 6.50 6.19
N THR A 62 -13.48 7.25 5.43
CA THR A 62 -12.78 8.43 5.95
C THR A 62 -13.78 9.54 6.25
N THR A 63 -13.95 9.88 7.53
CA THR A 63 -14.80 10.99 7.95
C THR A 63 -14.17 12.32 7.50
N ARG A 64 -14.94 13.17 6.82
CA ARG A 64 -14.50 14.50 6.31
C ARG A 64 -14.95 15.65 7.21
N THR A 65 -15.17 15.38 8.50
CA THR A 65 -15.51 16.40 9.49
C THR A 65 -14.26 17.20 9.82
N PRO A 66 -14.24 18.53 9.59
CA PRO A 66 -13.04 19.32 9.82
C PRO A 66 -12.52 19.20 11.25
N VAL A 67 -11.22 19.01 11.38
CA VAL A 67 -10.53 18.90 12.68
C VAL A 67 -9.65 20.13 12.92
N PRO A 68 -9.69 20.74 14.12
CA PRO A 68 -8.75 21.75 14.56
C PRO A 68 -7.27 21.42 14.32
N ALA A 69 -6.50 22.46 13.99
CA ALA A 69 -5.05 22.35 13.82
C ALA A 69 -4.35 21.95 15.12
N GLY A 70 -3.38 21.03 15.03
CA GLY A 70 -2.64 20.50 16.17
C GLY A 70 -3.40 19.48 17.01
N GLU A 71 -4.61 19.07 16.60
CA GLU A 71 -5.39 18.06 17.31
C GLU A 71 -4.77 16.67 17.14
N VAL A 72 -4.69 15.93 18.25
CA VAL A 72 -4.33 14.51 18.26
C VAL A 72 -5.58 13.70 17.94
N THR A 73 -5.65 13.15 16.73
CA THR A 73 -6.82 12.39 16.26
C THR A 73 -6.67 10.89 16.47
N CYS A 74 -5.44 10.43 16.70
CA CYS A 74 -5.14 9.08 17.13
C CYS A 74 -4.13 9.15 18.27
N GLU A 75 -4.54 8.69 19.44
CA GLU A 75 -3.66 8.48 20.57
C GLU A 75 -3.59 6.97 20.86
N PRO A 76 -2.42 6.34 20.76
CA PRO A 76 -2.27 4.92 21.04
C PRO A 76 -2.74 4.61 22.47
N PRO A 77 -3.48 3.51 22.71
CA PRO A 77 -4.01 3.17 24.03
C PRO A 77 -2.90 2.96 25.07
N ASN A 78 -1.72 2.53 24.61
CA ASN A 78 -0.49 2.43 25.39
C ASN A 78 0.58 3.26 24.67
N PRO A 79 0.70 4.56 24.96
CA PRO A 79 1.70 5.39 24.32
C PRO A 79 3.10 4.86 24.65
N PRO A 80 4.03 4.85 23.68
CA PRO A 80 5.36 4.35 23.92
C PRO A 80 6.08 5.26 24.92
N PRO A 81 6.89 4.71 25.85
CA PRO A 81 7.64 5.52 26.81
C PRO A 81 8.62 6.47 26.14
N VAL A 82 9.11 6.11 24.94
CA VAL A 82 9.91 6.95 24.06
C VAL A 82 9.31 6.88 22.65
N GLY A 83 8.92 8.03 22.11
CA GLY A 83 8.36 8.15 20.77
C GLY A 83 9.28 8.93 19.82
N VAL A 84 9.21 8.60 18.53
CA VAL A 84 9.88 9.36 17.46
C VAL A 84 8.81 10.06 16.65
N THR A 85 8.86 11.39 16.59
CA THR A 85 7.97 12.17 15.71
C THR A 85 8.59 12.31 14.34
N ALA A 86 7.94 11.74 13.34
CA ALA A 86 8.23 11.89 11.92
C ALA A 86 7.46 13.08 11.33
N THR A 87 8.16 13.91 10.56
CA THR A 87 7.58 15.08 9.87
C THR A 87 8.21 15.25 8.50
N VAL A 88 7.42 15.66 7.52
CA VAL A 88 7.90 16.05 6.18
C VAL A 88 7.79 17.56 5.98
N ALA A 89 8.39 18.08 4.90
CA ALA A 89 8.42 19.52 4.62
C ALA A 89 7.04 20.11 4.24
N ASP A 90 6.09 19.26 3.81
CA ASP A 90 4.74 19.68 3.48
C ASP A 90 3.97 20.13 4.74
N PRO A 91 3.59 21.41 4.86
CA PRO A 91 2.91 21.92 6.05
C PRO A 91 1.48 21.38 6.19
N ALA A 92 0.91 20.78 5.15
CA ALA A 92 -0.42 20.14 5.21
C ALA A 92 -0.35 18.65 5.58
N ALA A 93 0.85 18.09 5.78
CA ALA A 93 1.04 16.70 6.18
C ALA A 93 0.77 16.51 7.68
N PRO A 94 0.28 15.33 8.09
CA PRO A 94 0.17 15.01 9.50
C PRO A 94 1.56 14.82 10.12
N LYS A 95 1.67 14.99 11.43
CA LYS A 95 2.83 14.54 12.20
C LYS A 95 2.54 13.18 12.80
N ILE A 96 3.48 12.26 12.65
CA ILE A 96 3.31 10.86 13.04
C ILE A 96 4.26 10.53 14.17
N THR A 97 3.78 10.00 15.28
CA THR A 97 4.66 9.57 16.39
C THR A 97 4.58 8.06 16.57
N VAL A 98 5.71 7.38 16.33
CA VAL A 98 5.86 5.93 16.46
C VAL A 98 6.67 5.60 17.73
N ALA A 99 6.58 4.35 18.20
CA ALA A 99 7.45 3.87 19.27
C ALA A 99 8.92 3.83 18.82
N LEU A 100 9.86 4.21 19.69
CA LEU A 100 11.28 3.93 19.49
C LEU A 100 11.61 2.59 20.16
N PRO A 101 11.96 1.53 19.42
CA PRO A 101 12.45 0.30 20.03
C PRO A 101 13.69 0.56 20.88
N GLU A 102 13.85 -0.19 21.97
CA GLU A 102 14.97 0.00 22.89
C GLU A 102 16.32 -0.21 22.18
N GLY A 103 17.28 0.68 22.45
CA GLY A 103 18.63 0.60 21.88
C GLY A 103 18.73 1.04 20.42
N TRP A 104 17.63 1.46 19.79
CA TRP A 104 17.65 2.01 18.44
C TRP A 104 18.03 3.49 18.43
N SER A 105 18.58 3.93 17.30
CA SER A 105 18.91 5.33 17.05
C SER A 105 18.00 5.92 15.97
N THR A 106 17.88 7.25 15.94
CA THR A 106 16.94 7.94 15.05
C THR A 106 17.60 9.11 14.34
N SER A 107 17.19 9.38 13.11
CA SER A 107 17.53 10.59 12.38
C SER A 107 16.33 11.09 11.56
N ALA A 108 16.38 12.36 11.18
CA ALA A 108 15.41 12.91 10.25
C ALA A 108 15.56 12.27 8.87
N GLY A 109 14.44 12.10 8.17
CA GLY A 109 14.44 11.70 6.77
C GLY A 109 14.56 12.90 5.83
N GLU A 110 14.38 12.63 4.53
CA GLU A 110 14.36 13.63 3.46
C GLU A 110 13.19 13.32 2.52
N GLY A 111 12.66 14.36 1.86
CA GLY A 111 11.51 14.23 0.98
C GLY A 111 10.27 13.75 1.74
N ASP A 112 9.69 12.64 1.29
CA ASP A 112 8.51 12.02 1.93
C ASP A 112 8.89 11.11 3.11
N ILE A 113 10.18 10.91 3.39
CA ILE A 113 10.63 10.18 4.58
C ILE A 113 10.66 11.17 5.76
N GLY A 114 9.78 10.97 6.74
CA GLY A 114 9.71 11.83 7.92
C GLY A 114 10.69 11.43 9.02
N ALA A 115 11.06 10.15 9.12
CA ALA A 115 12.06 9.66 10.06
C ALA A 115 12.74 8.38 9.56
N LYS A 116 13.98 8.17 10.00
CA LYS A 116 14.77 6.94 9.83
C LYS A 116 15.17 6.43 11.22
N LEU A 117 15.05 5.12 11.44
CA LEU A 117 15.42 4.49 12.69
C LEU A 117 16.34 3.30 12.40
N GLN A 118 17.47 3.22 13.10
CA GLN A 118 18.45 2.14 12.93
C GLN A 118 18.52 1.29 14.19
N GLY A 119 18.30 -0.01 14.01
CA GLY A 119 18.52 -1.04 15.00
C GLY A 119 19.90 -1.68 14.89
N GLN A 120 20.02 -2.86 15.49
CA GLN A 120 21.22 -3.69 15.42
C GLN A 120 21.11 -4.68 14.25
N ASP A 121 22.21 -5.33 13.90
CA ASP A 121 22.24 -6.48 12.95
C ASP A 121 21.60 -6.21 11.59
N GLY A 122 21.73 -4.98 11.10
CA GLY A 122 21.18 -4.57 9.81
C GLY A 122 19.67 -4.37 9.79
N VAL A 123 19.00 -4.42 10.95
CA VAL A 123 17.58 -4.09 11.07
C VAL A 123 17.39 -2.57 11.09
N TRP A 124 16.45 -2.08 10.31
CA TRP A 124 16.15 -0.66 10.18
C TRP A 124 14.66 -0.41 10.00
N ALA A 125 14.25 0.85 10.11
CA ALA A 125 12.90 1.28 9.87
C ALA A 125 12.82 2.69 9.30
N THR A 126 11.74 2.97 8.59
CA THR A 126 11.41 4.31 8.09
C THR A 126 9.95 4.63 8.38
N VAL A 127 9.68 5.93 8.51
CA VAL A 127 8.32 6.45 8.50
C VAL A 127 8.17 7.35 7.29
N THR A 128 7.32 6.98 6.35
CA THR A 128 7.02 7.76 5.14
C THR A 128 5.65 8.42 5.26
N ILE A 129 5.54 9.63 4.71
CA ILE A 129 4.32 10.43 4.71
C ILE A 129 4.17 11.01 3.30
N VAL A 130 3.42 10.31 2.46
CA VAL A 130 3.29 10.62 1.04
C VAL A 130 1.92 11.20 0.77
N ARG A 131 1.84 12.36 0.11
CA ARG A 131 0.56 12.92 -0.34
C ARG A 131 -0.05 12.01 -1.42
N THR A 132 -1.34 11.71 -1.33
CA THR A 132 -2.05 10.89 -2.31
C THR A 132 -3.36 11.53 -2.74
N GLN A 133 -3.77 11.26 -3.98
CA GLN A 133 -5.11 11.58 -4.51
C GLN A 133 -6.01 10.34 -4.59
N LEU A 134 -5.46 9.16 -4.30
CA LEU A 134 -6.18 7.90 -4.32
C LEU A 134 -7.04 7.76 -3.06
N ASP A 135 -8.19 7.11 -3.22
CA ASP A 135 -8.99 6.65 -2.10
C ASP A 135 -8.27 5.50 -1.36
N PRO A 136 -8.65 5.18 -0.11
CA PRO A 136 -7.87 4.26 0.72
C PRO A 136 -7.60 2.88 0.08
N ALA A 137 -8.61 2.25 -0.53
CA ALA A 137 -8.45 0.93 -1.16
C ALA A 137 -7.43 0.97 -2.32
N GLU A 138 -7.58 1.92 -3.24
CA GLU A 138 -6.65 2.09 -4.37
C GLU A 138 -5.23 2.45 -3.90
N ALA A 139 -5.12 3.26 -2.83
CA ALA A 139 -3.82 3.60 -2.25
C ALA A 139 -3.12 2.37 -1.65
N PHE A 140 -3.85 1.50 -0.97
CA PHE A 140 -3.31 0.30 -0.35
C PHE A 140 -2.99 -0.79 -1.38
N GLU A 141 -3.87 -1.00 -2.36
CA GLU A 141 -3.60 -1.88 -3.50
C GLU A 141 -2.33 -1.44 -4.24
N LYS A 142 -2.21 -0.13 -4.52
CA LYS A 142 -0.98 0.41 -5.12
C LYS A 142 0.24 0.14 -4.25
N TYR A 143 0.16 0.38 -2.95
CA TYR A 143 1.28 0.16 -2.02
C TYR A 143 1.75 -1.30 -2.01
N VAL A 144 0.80 -2.25 -1.93
CA VAL A 144 1.11 -3.70 -1.99
C VAL A 144 1.74 -4.07 -3.33
N ASN A 145 1.20 -3.56 -4.44
CA ASN A 145 1.73 -3.82 -5.77
C ASN A 145 3.15 -3.28 -5.94
N ASP A 146 3.42 -2.08 -5.43
CA ASP A 146 4.75 -1.49 -5.44
C ASP A 146 5.72 -2.35 -4.62
N ALA A 147 5.35 -2.77 -3.39
CA ALA A 147 6.17 -3.64 -2.54
C ALA A 147 6.47 -5.02 -3.19
N MET A 148 5.50 -5.58 -3.93
CA MET A 148 5.69 -6.82 -4.68
C MET A 148 6.63 -6.65 -5.89
N ALA A 149 6.72 -5.44 -6.44
CA ALA A 149 7.54 -5.14 -7.61
C ALA A 149 9.00 -4.77 -7.28
N GLU A 150 9.35 -4.63 -6.00
CA GLU A 150 10.70 -4.21 -5.56
C GLU A 150 11.80 -5.25 -5.84
N SER A 151 11.45 -6.53 -5.90
CA SER A 151 12.40 -7.64 -6.12
C SER A 151 11.84 -8.72 -7.04
N GLU A 152 12.72 -9.51 -7.64
CA GLU A 152 12.32 -10.65 -8.50
C GLU A 152 11.53 -11.73 -7.75
N VAL A 153 11.89 -11.97 -6.49
CA VAL A 153 11.16 -12.86 -5.59
C VAL A 153 10.63 -12.03 -4.44
N SER A 154 9.33 -11.81 -4.43
CA SER A 154 8.62 -11.11 -3.36
C SER A 154 7.36 -11.87 -2.98
N SER A 155 7.02 -11.87 -1.69
CA SER A 155 5.74 -12.33 -1.19
C SER A 155 5.26 -11.38 -0.10
N VAL A 156 3.97 -11.05 -0.13
CA VAL A 156 3.35 -10.13 0.83
C VAL A 156 2.03 -10.73 1.32
N SER A 157 1.87 -10.72 2.64
CA SER A 157 0.62 -11.04 3.33
C SER A 157 0.04 -9.76 3.93
N VAL A 158 -1.24 -9.51 3.67
CA VAL A 158 -1.96 -8.32 4.15
C VAL A 158 -2.89 -8.71 5.28
N LEU A 159 -2.88 -7.91 6.35
CA LEU A 159 -3.73 -8.07 7.53
C LEU A 159 -4.53 -6.78 7.75
N PRO A 160 -5.83 -6.86 8.05
CA PRO A 160 -6.59 -5.69 8.46
C PRO A 160 -6.00 -5.13 9.76
N ALA A 161 -5.86 -3.82 9.82
CA ALA A 161 -5.45 -3.13 11.02
C ALA A 161 -5.92 -1.67 10.94
N GLU A 162 -7.18 -1.40 11.25
CA GLU A 162 -7.65 -0.02 11.36
C GLU A 162 -6.79 0.76 12.37
N LEU A 163 -6.64 2.06 12.17
CA LEU A 163 -5.85 2.92 13.05
C LEU A 163 -6.74 4.04 13.58
N CYS A 164 -7.26 3.92 14.81
CA CYS A 164 -8.07 4.98 15.42
C CYS A 164 -9.23 5.51 14.53
N GLY A 165 -9.86 4.64 13.74
CA GLY A 165 -10.93 5.02 12.79
C GLY A 165 -10.43 5.54 11.43
N TYR A 166 -9.12 5.55 11.18
CA TYR A 166 -8.53 5.63 9.86
C TYR A 166 -8.47 4.24 9.21
N SER A 167 -8.57 4.23 7.87
CA SER A 167 -8.26 3.03 7.09
C SER A 167 -6.81 2.65 7.33
N GLY A 168 -6.53 1.37 7.55
CA GLY A 168 -5.19 0.91 7.78
C GLY A 168 -5.02 -0.60 7.63
N GLN A 169 -3.78 -1.00 7.36
CA GLN A 169 -3.39 -2.39 7.18
C GLN A 169 -2.03 -2.64 7.83
N LYS A 170 -1.74 -3.92 8.07
CA LYS A 170 -0.40 -4.42 8.33
C LYS A 170 0.01 -5.35 7.21
N LEU A 171 1.26 -5.26 6.79
CA LEU A 171 1.84 -6.15 5.80
C LEU A 171 2.98 -6.91 6.46
N LEU A 172 3.11 -8.18 6.12
CA LEU A 172 4.30 -8.98 6.36
C LEU A 172 4.79 -9.45 5.00
N GLY A 173 6.03 -9.16 4.68
CA GLY A 173 6.60 -9.56 3.40
C GLY A 173 8.01 -10.11 3.52
N THR A 174 8.39 -10.82 2.46
CA THR A 174 9.75 -11.29 2.24
C THR A 174 10.15 -10.91 0.83
N ARG A 175 11.38 -10.43 0.66
CA ARG A 175 11.93 -10.11 -0.67
C ARG A 175 13.36 -10.60 -0.80
N SER A 176 13.76 -10.93 -2.02
CA SER A 176 15.07 -11.49 -2.33
C SER A 176 15.45 -11.21 -3.77
N ASP A 177 16.57 -10.52 -3.98
CA ASP A 177 17.20 -10.34 -5.29
C ASP A 177 18.12 -11.52 -5.64
N SER A 178 18.57 -12.27 -4.63
CA SER A 178 19.23 -13.57 -4.76
C SER A 178 19.02 -14.42 -3.51
N ARG A 179 19.12 -15.75 -3.63
CA ARG A 179 18.81 -16.68 -2.52
C ARG A 179 19.60 -16.40 -1.23
N GLU A 180 20.76 -15.75 -1.32
CA GLU A 180 21.61 -15.43 -0.16
C GLU A 180 21.37 -14.03 0.42
N ASN A 181 20.52 -13.20 -0.20
CA ASN A 181 20.19 -11.85 0.26
C ASN A 181 18.67 -11.69 0.46
N ALA A 182 18.08 -12.62 1.21
CA ALA A 182 16.67 -12.52 1.58
C ALA A 182 16.51 -11.58 2.78
N VAL A 183 15.50 -10.72 2.72
CA VAL A 183 15.08 -9.86 3.83
C VAL A 183 13.63 -10.14 4.16
N GLU A 184 13.27 -9.89 5.42
CA GLU A 184 11.90 -9.87 5.88
C GLU A 184 11.54 -8.45 6.30
N PHE A 185 10.30 -8.06 6.04
CA PHE A 185 9.80 -6.75 6.40
C PHE A 185 8.37 -6.79 6.91
N ALA A 186 8.00 -5.78 7.68
CA ALA A 186 6.61 -5.50 7.99
C ALA A 186 6.31 -4.01 7.82
N ASP A 187 5.10 -3.74 7.35
CA ASP A 187 4.59 -2.38 7.22
C ASP A 187 3.33 -2.18 8.05
N ARG A 188 3.20 -1.01 8.67
CA ARG A 188 1.95 -0.48 9.21
C ARG A 188 1.56 0.72 8.36
N ILE A 189 0.50 0.57 7.56
CA ILE A 189 0.01 1.64 6.69
C ILE A 189 -1.31 2.22 7.16
N ALA A 190 -1.50 3.52 6.93
CA ALA A 190 -2.76 4.21 7.19
C ALA A 190 -3.03 5.32 6.16
N HIS A 191 -4.30 5.53 5.83
CA HIS A 191 -4.75 6.63 4.98
C HIS A 191 -5.36 7.74 5.84
N ILE A 192 -4.76 8.92 5.78
CA ILE A 192 -5.06 10.05 6.67
C ILE A 192 -5.50 11.25 5.86
N TRP A 193 -6.66 11.79 6.20
CA TRP A 193 -7.12 13.08 5.68
C TRP A 193 -6.79 14.21 6.65
N THR A 194 -6.19 15.29 6.14
CA THR A 194 -5.73 16.45 6.92
C THR A 194 -6.53 17.73 6.64
N ASN A 195 -7.86 17.60 6.52
CA ASN A 195 -8.78 18.66 6.08
C ASN A 195 -8.66 19.07 4.60
N THR A 196 -7.43 19.11 4.08
CA THR A 196 -7.12 19.68 2.75
C THR A 196 -6.62 18.64 1.76
N ASN A 197 -5.87 17.64 2.23
CA ASN A 197 -5.23 16.62 1.41
C ASN A 197 -5.38 15.24 2.06
N ASN A 198 -5.10 14.20 1.29
CA ASN A 198 -4.95 12.84 1.81
C ASN A 198 -3.47 12.46 1.80
N TYR A 199 -3.08 11.64 2.77
CA TYR A 199 -1.73 11.10 2.90
C TYR A 199 -1.79 9.61 3.14
N LEU A 200 -0.89 8.88 2.48
CA LEU A 200 -0.54 7.52 2.85
C LEU A 200 0.66 7.60 3.78
N VAL A 201 0.50 7.09 4.99
CA VAL A 201 1.57 6.93 5.96
C VAL A 201 1.97 5.46 5.98
N ALA A 202 3.26 5.17 5.89
CA ALA A 202 3.79 3.83 6.10
C ALA A 202 4.91 3.86 7.14
N VAL A 203 4.79 3.00 8.15
CA VAL A 203 5.88 2.66 9.05
C VAL A 203 6.43 1.31 8.58
N HIS A 204 7.64 1.31 8.05
CA HIS A 204 8.30 0.15 7.49
C HIS A 204 9.41 -0.32 8.44
N VAL A 205 9.52 -1.63 8.64
CA VAL A 205 10.61 -2.27 9.39
C VAL A 205 11.15 -3.41 8.57
N GLU A 206 12.47 -3.49 8.41
CA GLU A 206 13.13 -4.52 7.62
C GLU A 206 14.44 -4.97 8.25
N GLY A 207 14.80 -6.22 8.01
CA GLY A 207 16.13 -6.75 8.30
C GLY A 207 16.43 -8.04 7.51
N PRO A 208 17.68 -8.52 7.57
CA PRO A 208 18.04 -9.83 7.02
C PRO A 208 17.16 -10.95 7.59
N ALA A 209 16.74 -11.88 6.72
CA ALA A 209 15.82 -12.96 7.11
C ALA A 209 16.43 -13.97 8.10
N ASP A 210 17.76 -14.02 8.19
CA ASP A 210 18.50 -14.90 9.09
C ASP A 210 18.90 -14.21 10.40
N THR A 211 18.49 -12.96 10.63
CA THR A 211 18.76 -12.24 11.87
C THR A 211 18.10 -12.95 13.06
N PRO A 212 18.86 -13.45 14.05
CA PRO A 212 18.30 -14.19 15.17
C PRO A 212 17.30 -13.37 15.99
N GLY A 213 16.08 -13.89 16.14
CA GLY A 213 15.04 -13.25 16.95
C GLY A 213 14.41 -12.01 16.32
N PHE A 214 14.74 -11.69 15.07
CA PHE A 214 14.01 -10.68 14.32
C PHE A 214 12.67 -11.26 13.85
N GLU A 215 11.58 -10.67 14.34
CA GLU A 215 10.22 -10.96 13.89
C GLU A 215 9.54 -9.62 13.61
N PRO A 216 9.47 -9.17 12.34
CA PRO A 216 9.11 -7.77 12.05
C PRO A 216 7.71 -7.39 12.54
N MET A 217 6.76 -8.35 12.53
CA MET A 217 5.38 -8.14 13.00
C MET A 217 5.25 -7.96 14.52
N THR A 218 6.23 -8.41 15.31
CA THR A 218 6.21 -8.24 16.78
C THR A 218 6.92 -6.96 17.23
N SER A 219 7.53 -6.23 16.28
CA SER A 219 8.16 -4.95 16.54
C SER A 219 7.19 -3.94 17.17
N PRO A 220 7.62 -3.14 18.17
CA PRO A 220 6.82 -2.03 18.70
C PRO A 220 6.38 -1.02 17.63
N LEU A 221 7.10 -0.94 16.50
CA LEU A 221 6.78 -0.08 15.37
C LEU A 221 5.52 -0.52 14.61
N MET A 222 5.09 -1.78 14.78
CA MET A 222 3.83 -2.29 14.23
C MET A 222 2.63 -2.02 15.15
N ALA A 223 2.81 -1.38 16.31
CA ALA A 223 1.70 -0.91 17.13
C ALA A 223 0.95 0.25 16.44
N ASP A 224 -0.15 0.69 17.06
CA ASP A 224 -0.80 1.93 16.63
C ASP A 224 0.10 3.12 16.95
N PHE A 225 0.15 4.09 16.03
CA PHE A 225 0.96 5.29 16.13
C PHE A 225 0.09 6.54 16.27
N ALA A 226 0.63 7.58 16.91
CA ALA A 226 -0.11 8.81 17.12
C ALA A 226 -0.16 9.65 15.84
N VAL A 227 -1.30 10.32 15.61
CA VAL A 227 -1.54 11.20 14.47
C VAL A 227 -1.92 12.58 14.98
N VAL A 228 -1.15 13.60 14.57
CA VAL A 228 -1.46 15.01 14.83
C VAL A 228 -1.72 15.71 13.51
N LEU A 229 -2.90 16.32 13.37
CA LEU A 229 -3.25 17.07 12.17
C LEU A 229 -2.61 18.48 12.17
N PRO A 230 -2.24 19.00 10.99
CA PRO A 230 -1.57 20.30 10.86
C PRO A 230 -2.47 21.48 11.22
#